data_AF-A0A8S3YPI3-F1
#
_entry.id   AF-A0A8S3YPI3-F1
#
_cell.length_a   1.000
_cell.length_b   1.000
_cell.length_c   1.000
_cell.angle_alpha   90.00
_cell.angle_beta   90.00
_cell.angle_gamma   90.00
#
_symmetry.space_group_name_H-M   'P 1'
#
loop_
_entity.id
_entity.type
_entity.pdbx_description
1 polymer ?
#
loop_
_entity_poly.entity_id
_entity_poly.type
_entity_poly.pdbx_seq_one_letter_code
_entity_poly.pdbx_strand_id
1 'polypeptide(L)'
;MAKVNQTAVDNTVPEDEIISDDLRVVLLTINFCYICQFIDVIGTATNIVNIICFIKQGFRDTVNISLFALSVADLICLLALLLNNILLNPLIYDLPFFPFDPFEIVYITAFWPHVVFARISACITAFISTERCLCVAFPLK
;
A
#
# COMPACT_ATOMS: atom_id res chain seq x y z
N MET A 1 3.71 -66.87 -4.51
CA MET A 1 5.06 -66.31 -4.72
C MET A 1 4.88 -65.09 -5.62
N ALA A 2 5.21 -63.85 -5.29
CA ALA A 2 5.86 -63.27 -4.13
C ALA A 2 5.48 -61.77 -4.02
N LYS A 3 5.11 -61.39 -2.79
CA LYS A 3 5.31 -60.11 -2.06
C LYS A 3 5.17 -58.76 -2.78
N VAL A 4 4.09 -58.08 -2.36
CA VAL A 4 4.02 -56.65 -1.96
C VAL A 4 5.39 -56.09 -1.54
N ASN A 5 5.85 -55.04 -2.21
CA ASN A 5 6.95 -54.20 -1.72
C ASN A 5 6.42 -52.79 -1.46
N GLN A 6 6.14 -52.56 -0.19
CA GLN A 6 5.75 -51.33 0.45
C GLN A 6 6.97 -50.85 1.24
N THR A 7 7.78 -49.97 0.65
CA THR A 7 8.91 -49.19 1.21
C THR A 7 9.52 -48.46 0.01
N ALA A 8 9.51 -47.15 -0.17
CA ALA A 8 9.67 -46.08 0.80
C ALA A 8 8.77 -44.90 0.43
N VAL A 9 7.77 -44.65 1.27
CA VAL A 9 7.26 -43.29 1.48
C VAL A 9 8.26 -42.69 2.48
N ASP A 10 9.35 -42.13 1.95
CA ASP A 10 10.29 -41.34 2.74
C ASP A 10 9.67 -39.95 2.93
N ASN A 11 8.77 -39.90 3.91
CA ASN A 11 8.32 -38.66 4.52
C ASN A 11 9.49 -38.11 5.35
N THR A 12 10.32 -37.25 4.77
CA THR A 12 11.01 -36.17 5.50
C THR A 12 11.75 -35.27 4.52
N VAL A 13 11.05 -34.29 3.98
CA VAL A 13 11.68 -33.00 3.71
C VAL A 13 11.13 -32.05 4.77
N PRO A 14 11.80 -31.88 5.92
CA PRO A 14 11.55 -30.72 6.77
C PRO A 14 12.28 -29.57 6.10
N GLU A 15 11.70 -29.05 5.02
CA GLU A 15 12.00 -27.68 4.63
C GLU A 15 11.33 -26.82 5.69
N ASP A 16 12.09 -25.89 6.25
CA ASP A 16 11.66 -24.96 7.27
C ASP A 16 10.50 -24.10 6.72
N GLU A 17 9.27 -24.63 6.75
CA GLU A 17 8.05 -23.86 6.59
C GLU A 17 7.90 -23.04 7.88
N ILE A 18 8.67 -21.96 7.97
CA ILE A 18 8.76 -21.07 9.15
C ILE A 18 7.37 -20.55 9.55
N ILE A 19 6.39 -20.59 8.64
CA ILE A 19 5.00 -20.16 8.85
C ILE A 19 4.06 -21.12 8.10
N SER A 20 3.24 -21.85 8.85
CA SER A 20 2.11 -22.63 8.29
C SER A 20 1.17 -21.73 7.47
N ASP A 21 0.69 -22.22 6.32
CA ASP A 21 -0.24 -21.48 5.44
C ASP A 21 -1.45 -20.88 6.17
N ASP A 22 -2.03 -21.58 7.14
CA ASP A 22 -3.15 -21.08 7.96
C ASP A 22 -2.75 -19.83 8.77
N LEU A 23 -1.55 -19.84 9.34
CA LEU A 23 -1.01 -18.71 10.08
C LEU A 23 -0.74 -17.52 9.15
N ARG A 24 -0.24 -17.78 7.93
CA ARG A 24 -0.01 -16.74 6.92
C ARG A 24 -1.31 -16.04 6.53
N VAL A 25 -2.39 -16.79 6.31
CA VAL A 25 -3.71 -16.23 5.99
C VAL A 25 -4.21 -15.34 7.13
N VAL A 26 -4.17 -15.83 8.37
CA VAL A 26 -4.61 -15.05 9.54
C VAL A 26 -3.82 -13.75 9.69
N LEU A 27 -2.49 -13.80 9.56
CA LEU A 27 -1.63 -12.61 9.66
C LEU A 27 -1.92 -11.59 8.56
N LEU A 28 -2.06 -12.04 7.31
CA LEU A 28 -2.38 -11.17 6.18
C LEU A 28 -3.77 -10.54 6.36
N THR A 29 -4.77 -11.31 6.78
CA THR A 29 -6.11 -10.79 7.05
C THR A 29 -6.10 -9.73 8.15
N ILE A 30 -5.41 -9.97 9.27
CA ILE A 30 -5.33 -8.98 10.35
C ILE A 30 -4.64 -7.69 9.87
N ASN A 31 -3.51 -7.83 9.18
CA ASN A 31 -2.72 -6.70 8.72
C ASN A 31 -3.47 -5.87 7.66
N PHE A 32 -3.87 -6.50 6.56
CA PHE A 32 -4.46 -5.79 5.43
C PHE A 32 -5.92 -5.39 5.67
N CYS A 33 -6.76 -6.30 6.19
CA CYS A 33 -8.19 -6.03 6.29
C CYS A 33 -8.57 -5.12 7.47
N TYR A 34 -7.79 -5.10 8.54
CA TYR A 34 -8.12 -4.33 9.74
C TYR A 34 -7.15 -3.19 9.99
N ILE A 35 -5.85 -3.49 10.11
CA ILE A 35 -4.85 -2.47 10.49
C ILE A 35 -4.68 -1.47 9.36
N CYS A 36 -4.35 -1.92 8.14
CA CYS A 36 -4.17 -1.06 6.98
C CYS A 36 -5.46 -0.31 6.67
N GLN A 37 -6.60 -0.99 6.61
CA GLN A 37 -7.89 -0.35 6.33
C GLN A 37 -8.21 0.79 7.31
N PHE A 38 -7.91 0.61 8.60
CA PHE A 38 -8.12 1.67 9.60
C PHE A 38 -7.17 2.86 9.38
N ILE A 39 -5.89 2.58 9.15
CA ILE A 39 -4.88 3.60 8.84
C ILE A 39 -5.26 4.37 7.56
N ASP A 40 -5.76 3.68 6.54
CA ASP A 40 -6.11 4.28 5.25
C ASP A 40 -7.29 5.25 5.37
N VAL A 41 -8.30 4.89 6.15
CA VAL A 41 -9.46 5.77 6.42
C VAL A 41 -9.02 7.04 7.15
N ILE A 42 -8.19 6.90 8.19
CA ILE A 42 -7.66 8.05 8.93
C ILE A 42 -6.76 8.91 8.05
N GLY A 43 -5.86 8.27 7.30
CA GLY A 43 -4.93 8.94 6.40
C GLY A 43 -5.66 9.71 5.31
N THR A 44 -6.74 9.14 4.76
CA THR A 44 -7.55 9.76 3.73
C THR A 44 -8.24 11.01 4.28
N ALA A 45 -8.91 10.89 5.43
CA ALA A 45 -9.57 12.02 6.08
C ALA A 45 -8.59 13.15 6.40
N THR A 46 -7.43 12.80 6.96
CA THR A 46 -6.39 13.78 7.35
C THR A 46 -5.79 14.47 6.12
N ASN A 47 -5.49 13.75 5.05
CA ASN A 47 -4.96 14.33 3.82
C ASN A 47 -5.98 15.22 3.10
N ILE A 48 -7.27 14.89 3.14
CA ILE A 48 -8.33 15.79 2.64
C ILE A 48 -8.35 17.10 3.42
N VAL A 49 -8.29 17.04 4.75
CA VAL A 49 -8.24 18.24 5.59
C VAL A 49 -6.99 19.07 5.27
N ASN A 50 -5.83 18.43 5.11
CA ASN A 50 -4.59 19.11 4.72
C ASN A 50 -4.72 19.83 3.38
N ILE A 51 -5.29 19.17 2.37
CA ILE A 51 -5.57 19.77 1.05
C ILE A 51 -6.43 21.02 1.19
N ILE A 52 -7.54 20.95 1.94
CA ILE A 52 -8.43 22.09 2.17
C ILE A 52 -7.68 23.22 2.87
N CYS A 53 -6.89 22.91 3.90
CA CYS A 53 -6.09 23.89 4.63
C CYS A 53 -5.08 24.59 3.72
N PHE A 54 -4.31 23.84 2.90
CA PHE A 54 -3.32 24.42 2.00
C PHE A 54 -3.95 25.26 0.89
N ILE A 55 -5.11 24.87 0.37
CA ILE A 55 -5.88 25.70 -0.59
C ILE A 55 -6.26 27.03 0.06
N LYS A 56 -6.73 27.01 1.33
CA LYS A 56 -7.12 28.23 2.05
C LYS A 56 -5.92 29.09 2.45
N GLN A 57 -4.77 28.48 2.71
CA GLN A 57 -3.53 29.16 3.07
C GLN A 57 -2.86 29.84 1.87
N GLY A 58 -3.12 29.32 0.66
CA GLY A 58 -2.66 29.87 -0.60
C GLY A 58 -1.23 29.45 -0.96
N PHE A 59 -0.96 29.42 -2.27
CA PHE A 59 0.27 28.93 -2.87
C PHE A 59 1.37 30.01 -2.98
N ARG A 60 1.59 30.76 -1.91
CA ARG A 60 2.58 31.86 -1.90
C ARG A 60 3.99 31.39 -1.54
N ASP A 61 4.09 30.38 -0.68
CA ASP A 61 5.35 29.81 -0.24
C ASP A 61 5.58 28.45 -0.88
N THR A 62 6.80 28.18 -1.33
CA THR A 62 7.21 26.89 -1.93
C THR A 62 6.86 25.73 -1.02
N VAL A 63 7.05 25.90 0.29
CA VAL A 63 6.68 24.90 1.31
C VAL A 63 5.19 24.51 1.24
N ASN A 64 4.28 25.48 1.15
CA ASN A 64 2.84 25.19 1.12
C ASN A 64 2.46 24.44 -0.17
N ILE A 65 3.12 24.75 -1.29
CA ILE A 65 2.96 24.04 -2.55
C ILE A 65 3.44 22.60 -2.42
N SER A 66 4.62 22.38 -1.83
CA SER A 66 5.17 21.04 -1.62
C SER A 66 4.34 20.20 -0.65
N LEU A 67 3.84 20.79 0.44
CA LEU A 67 2.97 20.10 1.40
C LEU A 67 1.59 19.77 0.80
N PHE A 68 1.06 20.65 -0.05
CA PHE A 68 -0.13 20.36 -0.83
C PHE A 68 0.09 19.20 -1.79
N ALA A 69 1.18 19.22 -2.56
CA ALA A 69 1.54 18.15 -3.48
C ALA A 69 1.74 16.81 -2.76
N LEU A 70 2.37 16.84 -1.57
CA LEU A 70 2.52 15.67 -0.70
C LEU A 70 1.15 15.11 -0.28
N SER A 71 0.25 15.97 0.18
CA SER A 71 -1.10 15.57 0.62
C SER A 71 -1.93 14.98 -0.52
N VAL A 72 -1.76 15.50 -1.76
CA VAL A 72 -2.40 14.95 -2.95
C VAL A 72 -1.82 13.59 -3.32
N ALA A 73 -0.49 13.43 -3.29
CA ALA A 73 0.15 12.15 -3.58
C ALA A 73 -0.26 11.08 -2.57
N ASP A 74 -0.28 11.42 -1.28
CA ASP A 74 -0.74 10.53 -0.21
C ASP A 74 -2.22 10.17 -0.38
N LEU A 75 -3.09 11.13 -0.75
CA LEU A 75 -4.50 10.83 -0.99
C LEU A 75 -4.69 9.83 -2.14
N ILE A 76 -3.98 10.01 -3.26
CA ILE A 76 -4.09 9.08 -4.41
C ILE A 76 -3.54 7.70 -4.05
N CYS A 77 -2.44 7.65 -3.30
CA CYS A 77 -1.88 6.41 -2.77
C CYS A 77 -2.91 5.63 -1.94
N LEU A 78 -3.57 6.31 -0.99
CA LEU A 78 -4.58 5.71 -0.12
C LEU A 78 -5.85 5.29 -0.87
N LEU A 79 -6.28 6.07 -1.88
CA LEU A 79 -7.42 5.69 -2.73
C LEU A 79 -7.12 4.44 -3.56
N ALA A 80 -5.90 4.30 -4.07
CA ALA A 80 -5.46 3.10 -4.76
C ALA A 80 -5.43 1.89 -3.81
N LEU A 81 -5.03 2.08 -2.55
CA LEU A 81 -5.06 1.02 -1.54
C LEU A 81 -6.48 0.63 -1.13
N LEU A 82 -7.41 1.59 -1.00
CA LEU A 82 -8.84 1.32 -0.80
C LEU A 82 -9.42 0.49 -1.95
N LEU A 83 -9.08 0.85 -3.19
CA LEU A 83 -9.50 0.09 -4.37
C LEU A 83 -8.95 -1.34 -4.33
N ASN A 84 -7.68 -1.52 -3.93
CA ASN A 84 -7.06 -2.82 -3.73
C ASN A 84 -7.84 -3.67 -2.71
N ASN A 85 -8.18 -3.10 -1.54
CA ASN A 85 -8.96 -3.78 -0.50
C ASN A 85 -10.36 -4.17 -0.96
N ILE A 86 -11.02 -3.33 -1.77
CA ILE A 86 -12.35 -3.63 -2.33
C ILE A 86 -12.26 -4.80 -3.32
N LEU A 87 -11.32 -4.74 -4.26
CA LEU A 87 -11.23 -5.72 -5.34
C LEU A 87 -10.67 -7.09 -4.88
N LEU A 88 -9.83 -7.13 -3.84
CA LEU A 88 -9.38 -8.38 -3.20
C LEU A 88 -10.39 -8.95 -2.20
N ASN A 89 -11.53 -8.29 -2.00
CA ASN A 89 -12.57 -8.80 -1.11
C ASN A 89 -13.19 -10.08 -1.74
N PRO A 90 -13.21 -11.21 -1.01
CA PRO A 90 -13.75 -12.47 -1.52
C PRO A 90 -15.23 -12.36 -1.94
N LEU A 91 -15.99 -11.42 -1.38
CA LEU A 91 -17.38 -11.16 -1.79
C LEU A 91 -17.52 -10.63 -3.22
N ILE A 92 -16.47 -10.01 -3.77
CA ILE A 92 -16.41 -9.55 -5.17
C ILE A 92 -15.80 -10.63 -6.06
N TYR A 93 -14.89 -11.45 -5.50
CA TYR A 93 -14.20 -12.52 -6.23
C TYR A 93 -15.16 -13.59 -6.77
N ASP A 94 -16.24 -13.89 -6.03
CA ASP A 94 -17.26 -14.88 -6.43
C ASP A 94 -18.31 -14.36 -7.43
N LEU A 95 -18.25 -13.07 -7.82
CA LEU A 95 -19.21 -12.52 -8.76
C LEU A 95 -18.90 -12.97 -10.21
N PRO A 96 -19.85 -13.61 -10.92
CA PRO A 96 -19.64 -14.14 -12.28
C PRO A 96 -19.54 -13.05 -13.37
N PHE A 97 -19.44 -11.78 -12.98
CA PHE A 97 -19.48 -10.62 -13.88
C PHE A 97 -18.12 -10.25 -14.47
N PHE A 98 -17.02 -10.81 -13.97
CA PHE A 98 -15.69 -10.42 -14.41
C PHE A 98 -15.10 -11.45 -15.39
N PRO A 99 -14.92 -11.11 -16.68
CA PRO A 99 -14.34 -12.03 -17.68
C PRO A 99 -12.80 -12.17 -17.56
N PHE A 100 -12.19 -11.52 -16.57
CA PHE A 100 -10.74 -11.46 -16.35
C PHE A 100 -10.39 -11.97 -14.96
N ASP A 101 -9.15 -12.40 -14.76
CA ASP A 101 -8.65 -12.69 -13.41
C ASP A 101 -8.63 -11.39 -12.58
N PRO A 102 -9.39 -11.30 -11.47
CA PRO A 102 -9.40 -10.11 -10.63
C PRO A 102 -8.01 -9.69 -10.17
N PHE A 103 -7.08 -10.64 -10.02
CA PHE A 103 -5.73 -10.37 -9.55
C PHE A 103 -4.91 -9.52 -10.53
N GLU A 104 -5.01 -9.78 -11.83
CA GLU A 104 -4.29 -8.99 -12.85
C GLU A 104 -4.80 -7.54 -12.89
N ILE A 105 -6.12 -7.36 -12.77
CA ILE A 105 -6.73 -6.03 -12.79
C ILE A 105 -6.38 -5.25 -11.53
N VAL A 106 -6.45 -5.88 -10.36
CA VAL A 106 -6.00 -5.29 -9.08
C VAL A 106 -4.55 -4.84 -9.18
N TYR A 107 -3.69 -5.71 -9.73
CA TYR A 107 -2.27 -5.44 -9.81
C TYR A 107 -1.98 -4.16 -10.62
N ILE A 108 -2.59 -4.02 -11.80
CA ILE A 108 -2.36 -2.87 -12.68
C ILE A 108 -3.08 -1.61 -12.18
N THR A 109 -4.32 -1.75 -11.71
CA THR A 109 -5.20 -0.59 -11.42
C THR A 109 -5.07 -0.03 -10.01
N ALA A 110 -4.59 -0.83 -9.05
CA ALA A 110 -4.53 -0.46 -7.65
C ALA A 110 -3.11 -0.56 -7.10
N PHE A 111 -2.46 -1.72 -7.24
CA PHE A 111 -1.15 -1.97 -6.64
C PHE A 111 -0.05 -1.06 -7.25
N TRP A 112 0.06 -1.00 -8.58
CA TRP A 112 1.05 -0.15 -9.25
C TRP A 112 0.88 1.35 -8.93
N PRO A 113 -0.32 1.94 -9.04
CA PRO A 113 -0.55 3.32 -8.65
C PRO A 113 -0.17 3.59 -7.19
N HIS A 114 -0.55 2.71 -6.25
CA HIS A 114 -0.15 2.85 -4.85
C HIS A 114 1.38 2.95 -4.69
N VAL A 115 2.14 2.05 -5.32
CA VAL A 115 3.61 2.06 -5.26
C VAL A 115 4.21 3.33 -5.86
N VAL A 116 3.70 3.77 -7.01
CA VAL A 116 4.18 4.97 -7.69
C VAL A 116 3.94 6.21 -6.84
N PHE A 117 2.73 6.38 -6.30
CA PHE A 117 2.40 7.55 -5.49
C PHE A 117 3.12 7.55 -4.13
N ALA A 118 3.30 6.38 -3.50
CA ALA A 118 4.15 6.27 -2.30
C ALA A 118 5.58 6.74 -2.56
N ARG A 119 6.15 6.43 -3.73
CA ARG A 119 7.48 6.91 -4.13
C ARG A 119 7.50 8.41 -4.39
N ILE A 120 6.45 8.95 -5.03
CA ILE A 120 6.31 10.40 -5.24
C ILE A 120 6.28 11.12 -3.89
N SER A 121 5.49 10.65 -2.92
CA SER A 121 5.44 11.19 -1.56
C SER A 121 6.81 11.18 -0.88
N ALA A 122 7.56 10.08 -1.01
CA ALA A 122 8.92 9.98 -0.49
C ALA A 122 9.87 11.01 -1.13
N CYS A 123 9.81 11.18 -2.45
CA CYS A 123 10.60 12.18 -3.16
C CYS A 123 10.25 13.62 -2.73
N ILE A 124 8.96 13.93 -2.56
CA ILE A 124 8.50 15.24 -2.09
C ILE A 124 8.97 15.49 -0.66
N THR A 125 8.88 14.49 0.22
CA THR A 125 9.35 14.58 1.61
C THR A 125 10.85 14.84 1.67
N ALA A 126 11.63 14.16 0.83
CA ALA A 126 13.06 14.39 0.70
C ALA A 126 13.38 15.80 0.18
N PHE A 127 12.61 16.30 -0.78
CA PHE A 127 12.72 17.67 -1.29
C PHE A 127 12.45 18.70 -0.18
N ILE A 128 11.33 18.58 0.55
CA ILE A 128 10.98 19.47 1.67
C ILE A 128 12.09 19.46 2.72
N SER A 129 12.60 18.27 3.08
CA SER A 129 13.69 18.13 4.06
C SER A 129 14.96 18.82 3.59
N THR A 130 15.28 18.71 2.29
CA THR A 130 16.43 19.38 1.67
C THR A 130 16.27 20.89 1.67
N GLU A 131 15.10 21.41 1.29
CA GLU A 131 14.79 22.85 1.32
C GLU A 131 15.01 23.41 2.74
N ARG A 132 14.45 22.74 3.75
CA ARG A 132 14.59 23.15 5.16
C ARG A 132 16.05 23.08 5.65
N CYS A 133 16.79 22.06 5.25
CA CYS A 133 18.21 21.94 5.59
C CYS A 133 19.04 23.04 4.92
N LEU A 134 18.76 23.33 3.65
CA LEU A 134 19.46 24.36 2.87
C LEU A 134 19.22 25.76 3.45
N CYS A 135 17.99 26.07 3.86
CA CYS A 135 17.66 27.34 4.52
C CYS A 135 18.49 27.60 5.80
N VAL A 136 18.90 26.54 6.50
CA VAL A 136 19.72 26.65 7.72
C VAL A 136 21.21 26.62 7.40
N ALA A 137 21.64 25.69 6.53
CA ALA A 137 23.04 25.49 6.18
C ALA A 137 23.62 26.63 5.33
N PHE A 138 22.79 27.24 4.49
CA PHE A 138 23.16 28.38 3.65
C PHE A 138 22.27 29.59 4.00
N PRO A 139 22.61 30.35 5.06
CA PRO A 139 21.87 31.56 5.44
C PRO A 139 22.09 32.75 4.48
N LEU A 140 22.46 32.51 3.23
CA LEU A 140 22.93 33.54 2.30
C LEU A 140 21.76 34.18 1.52
N LYS A 141 21.32 35.34 2.04
CA LYS A 141 20.56 36.47 1.44
C LYS A 141 19.50 36.17 0.37
#